data_AF-A0A4Q6C5J7-F1
#
_entry.id   AF-A0A4Q6C5J7-F1
#
_cell.length_a   1.000
_cell.length_b   1.000
_cell.length_c   1.000
_cell.angle_alpha   90.00
_cell.angle_beta   90.00
_cell.angle_gamma   90.00
#
_symmetry.space_group_name_H-M   'P 1'
#
loop_
_entity.id
_entity.type
_entity.pdbx_description
1 polymer ?
#
loop_
_entity_poly.entity_id
_entity_poly.type
_entity_poly.pdbx_seq_one_letter_code
_entity_poly.pdbx_strand_id
1 'polypeptide(L)'
;MVEPNKRSVYTPAGDGSYQFHNDNTGSDFYLRVLDDNTVEAGRVPQTGSPTILKRVDVGAKMAALEENDELTALAERYATQAETDPANAQAWSMCAAVAFNRAMGDGAQSAQFAQQTAQVLQSILAGGGNPCPDAILPQYW
;
A
#
# COMPACT_ATOMS: atom_id res chain seq x y z
N MET A 1 -17.80 -0.64 24.82
CA MET A 1 -18.42 0.69 24.66
C MET A 1 -17.69 1.35 23.50
N VAL A 2 -18.30 1.39 22.31
CA VAL A 2 -17.67 2.04 21.14
C VAL A 2 -17.85 3.54 21.35
N GLU A 3 -16.75 4.29 21.40
CA GLU A 3 -16.81 5.74 21.53
C GLU A 3 -17.59 6.27 20.31
N PRO A 4 -18.69 7.03 20.51
CA PRO A 4 -19.47 7.54 19.38
C PRO A 4 -18.53 8.45 18.56
N ASN A 5 -18.49 8.25 17.25
CA ASN A 5 -17.69 9.05 16.33
C ASN A 5 -17.87 10.55 16.64
N LYS A 6 -16.89 11.16 17.30
CA LYS A 6 -16.93 12.57 17.67
C LYS A 6 -16.84 13.38 16.39
N ARG A 7 -17.85 14.21 16.15
CA ARG A 7 -17.94 15.07 14.98
C ARG A 7 -17.39 16.45 15.33
N SER A 8 -16.27 16.84 14.73
CA SER A 8 -15.73 18.19 14.82
C SER A 8 -16.28 19.03 13.66
N VAL A 9 -17.09 20.05 13.97
CA VAL A 9 -17.67 20.94 12.96
C VAL A 9 -16.80 22.18 12.85
N TYR A 10 -16.18 22.37 11.69
CA TYR A 10 -15.35 23.52 11.40
C TYR A 10 -16.18 24.65 10.78
N THR A 11 -15.96 25.89 11.23
CA THR A 11 -16.64 27.09 10.75
C THR A 11 -15.68 28.04 10.05
N PRO A 12 -16.08 28.76 8.98
CA PRO A 12 -15.20 29.70 8.29
C PRO A 12 -14.67 30.78 9.25
N ALA A 13 -13.35 30.95 9.28
CA ALA A 13 -12.67 32.10 9.84
C ALA A 13 -12.29 33.03 8.68
N GLY A 14 -12.51 34.34 8.83
CA GLY A 14 -12.42 35.32 7.72
C GLY A 14 -11.06 35.45 7.01
N ASP A 15 -10.07 34.63 7.37
CA ASP A 15 -8.74 34.51 6.76
C ASP A 15 -8.65 33.40 5.70
N GLY A 16 -9.79 32.79 5.33
CA GLY A 16 -9.86 31.70 4.35
C GLY A 16 -9.56 30.33 4.95
N SER A 17 -9.38 30.24 6.29
CA SER A 17 -9.35 28.97 7.01
C SER A 17 -10.73 28.62 7.56
N TYR A 18 -10.92 27.37 7.94
CA TYR A 18 -12.03 26.92 8.77
C TYR A 18 -11.48 26.56 10.14
N GLN A 19 -12.13 26.99 11.22
CA GLN A 19 -11.67 26.78 12.58
C GLN A 19 -12.66 25.98 13.41
N PHE A 20 -12.15 25.23 14.39
CA PHE A 20 -12.91 24.43 15.33
C PHE A 20 -12.30 24.55 16.73
N HIS A 21 -13.13 24.89 17.71
CA HIS A 21 -12.77 24.86 19.12
C HIS A 21 -13.19 23.54 19.75
N ASN A 22 -12.26 22.84 20.43
CA ASN A 22 -12.58 21.64 21.20
C ASN A 22 -12.71 21.96 22.69
N ASP A 23 -13.95 22.02 23.19
CA ASP A 23 -14.26 22.31 24.60
C ASP A 23 -13.59 21.33 25.59
N ASN A 24 -13.33 20.09 25.18
CA ASN A 24 -12.73 19.08 26.07
C ASN A 24 -11.25 19.33 26.33
N THR A 25 -10.53 19.90 25.34
CA THR A 25 -9.08 20.12 25.42
C THR A 25 -8.72 21.60 25.48
N GLY A 26 -9.71 22.50 25.38
CA GLY A 26 -9.51 23.95 25.28
C GLY A 26 -8.60 24.35 24.12
N SER A 27 -8.56 23.55 23.05
CA SER A 27 -7.63 23.74 21.93
C SER A 27 -8.41 24.14 20.67
N ASP A 28 -7.86 25.10 19.94
CA ASP A 28 -8.36 25.50 18.64
C ASP A 28 -7.59 24.81 17.53
N PHE A 29 -8.32 24.44 16.47
CA PHE A 29 -7.80 23.77 15.29
C PHE A 29 -8.24 24.54 14.05
N TYR A 30 -7.45 24.44 12.97
CA TYR A 30 -7.83 24.97 11.67
C TYR A 30 -7.68 23.94 10.55
N LEU A 31 -8.44 24.15 9.50
CA LEU A 31 -8.30 23.53 8.18
C LEU A 31 -8.18 24.63 7.13
N ARG A 32 -7.21 24.52 6.24
CA ARG A 32 -7.05 25.43 5.10
C ARG A 32 -6.97 24.60 3.82
N VAL A 33 -7.82 24.94 2.86
CA VAL A 33 -7.76 24.32 1.53
C VAL A 33 -6.54 24.88 0.81
N LEU A 34 -5.63 24.00 0.40
CA LEU A 34 -4.46 24.38 -0.39
C LEU A 34 -4.76 24.21 -1.88
N ASP A 35 -5.41 23.11 -2.25
CA ASP A 35 -5.87 22.78 -3.60
C ASP A 35 -7.02 21.76 -3.57
N ASP A 36 -7.51 21.35 -4.75
CA ASP A 36 -8.65 20.44 -4.94
C ASP A 36 -8.51 19.07 -4.24
N ASN A 37 -7.28 18.67 -3.89
CA ASN A 37 -6.99 17.38 -3.27
C ASN A 37 -6.23 17.51 -1.95
N THR A 38 -5.95 18.72 -1.47
CA THR A 38 -5.04 18.91 -0.34
C THR A 38 -5.60 19.92 0.65
N VAL A 39 -5.66 19.52 1.91
CA VAL A 39 -5.96 20.41 3.02
C VAL A 39 -4.81 20.41 4.01
N GLU A 40 -4.46 21.59 4.49
CA GLU A 40 -3.58 21.81 5.62
C GLU A 40 -4.42 21.78 6.90
N ALA A 41 -3.97 21.05 7.92
CA ALA A 41 -4.58 20.96 9.23
C ALA A 41 -3.59 21.36 10.32
N GLY A 42 -4.02 22.17 11.28
CA GLY A 42 -3.14 22.62 12.36
C GLY A 42 -3.88 23.09 13.60
N ARG A 43 -3.12 23.61 14.56
CA ARG A 43 -3.62 24.23 15.80
C ARG A 43 -3.59 25.75 15.72
N VAL A 44 -4.42 26.41 16.51
CA VAL A 44 -4.40 27.87 16.73
C VAL A 44 -4.09 28.17 18.20
N PRO A 45 -3.12 29.04 18.53
CA PRO A 45 -2.09 29.56 17.63
C PRO A 45 -1.25 28.42 17.06
N GLN A 46 -0.62 28.64 15.91
CA GLN A 46 0.17 27.59 15.25
C GLN A 46 1.33 27.15 16.14
N THR A 47 1.26 25.91 16.60
CA THR A 47 2.34 25.23 17.32
C THR A 47 2.89 24.10 16.46
N GLY A 48 4.15 24.21 16.03
CA GLY A 48 4.81 23.20 15.20
C GLY A 48 4.39 23.23 13.72
N SER A 49 4.79 22.19 12.99
CA SER A 49 4.47 22.04 11.57
C SER A 49 3.02 21.55 11.38
N PRO A 50 2.27 22.14 10.44
CA PRO A 50 0.93 21.67 10.14
C PRO A 50 0.96 20.31 9.43
N THR A 51 -0.13 19.59 9.53
CA THR A 51 -0.33 18.30 8.86
C THR A 51 -0.94 18.53 7.49
N ILE A 52 -0.35 17.93 6.45
CA ILE A 52 -0.90 17.94 5.10
C ILE A 52 -1.72 16.67 4.90
N LEU A 53 -3.03 16.85 4.68
CA LEU A 53 -3.95 15.76 4.38
C LEU A 53 -4.24 15.78 2.87
N LYS A 54 -4.02 14.64 2.22
CA LYS A 54 -4.35 14.45 0.81
C LYS A 54 -5.62 13.63 0.68
N ARG A 55 -6.49 14.01 -0.24
CA ARG A 55 -7.68 13.26 -0.62
C ARG A 55 -7.24 11.91 -1.18
N VAL A 56 -7.78 10.84 -0.60
CA VAL A 56 -7.54 9.47 -1.06
C VAL A 56 -8.81 8.98 -1.75
N ASP A 57 -8.66 8.33 -2.89
CA ASP A 57 -9.74 7.54 -3.48
C ASP A 57 -9.88 6.24 -2.68
N VAL A 58 -10.94 6.16 -1.87
CA VAL A 58 -11.19 5.03 -0.98
C VAL A 58 -11.45 3.75 -1.79
N GLY A 59 -12.12 3.85 -2.94
CA GLY A 59 -12.42 2.68 -3.79
C GLY A 59 -11.13 2.09 -4.37
N ALA A 60 -10.30 2.95 -4.97
CA ALA A 60 -8.99 2.52 -5.48
C ALA A 60 -8.08 1.97 -4.37
N LYS A 61 -8.14 2.55 -3.16
CA LYS A 61 -7.34 2.09 -2.02
C LYS A 61 -7.81 0.73 -1.49
N MET A 62 -9.12 0.46 -1.44
CA MET A 62 -9.65 -0.84 -1.03
C MET A 62 -9.33 -1.92 -2.05
N ALA A 63 -9.50 -1.64 -3.35
CA ALA A 63 -9.12 -2.59 -4.40
C ALA A 63 -7.63 -2.97 -4.34
N ALA A 64 -6.75 -2.00 -4.08
CA ALA A 64 -5.33 -2.27 -3.89
C ALA A 64 -5.04 -3.13 -2.64
N LEU A 65 -5.84 -3.01 -1.57
CA LEU A 65 -5.68 -3.88 -0.39
C LEU A 65 -6.13 -5.32 -0.69
N GLU A 66 -7.25 -5.50 -1.38
CA GLU A 66 -7.73 -6.82 -1.80
C GLU A 66 -6.73 -7.51 -2.72
N GLU A 67 -6.16 -6.80 -3.70
CA GLU A 67 -5.11 -7.32 -4.58
C GLU A 67 -3.87 -7.74 -3.77
N ASN A 68 -3.47 -6.95 -2.77
CA ASN A 68 -2.34 -7.27 -1.90
C ASN A 68 -2.58 -8.54 -1.06
N ASP A 69 -3.81 -8.74 -0.56
CA ASP A 69 -4.19 -9.94 0.19
C ASP A 69 -4.13 -11.19 -0.70
N GLU A 70 -4.63 -11.10 -1.94
CA GLU A 70 -4.54 -12.20 -2.92
C GLU A 70 -3.09 -12.56 -3.27
N LEU A 71 -2.24 -11.55 -3.48
CA LEU A 71 -0.81 -11.73 -3.77
C LEU A 71 -0.03 -12.28 -2.56
N THR A 72 -0.42 -11.89 -1.35
CA THR A 72 0.17 -12.44 -0.11
C THR A 72 -0.20 -13.92 0.05
N ALA A 73 -1.47 -14.27 -0.16
CA ALA A 73 -1.91 -15.66 -0.16
C ALA A 73 -1.20 -16.49 -1.26
N LEU A 74 -0.96 -15.89 -2.43
CA LEU A 74 -0.18 -16.52 -3.49
C LEU A 74 1.27 -16.81 -3.05
N ALA A 75 1.92 -15.87 -2.36
CA ALA A 75 3.27 -16.05 -1.85
C ALA A 75 3.35 -17.21 -0.84
N GLU A 76 2.37 -17.30 0.08
CA GLU A 76 2.29 -18.39 1.06
C GLU A 76 2.09 -19.77 0.41
N ARG A 77 1.29 -19.84 -0.67
CA ARG A 77 1.13 -21.07 -1.44
C ARG A 77 2.47 -21.55 -2.02
N TYR A 78 3.25 -20.65 -2.62
CA TYR A 78 4.56 -21.01 -3.16
C TYR A 78 5.59 -21.33 -2.08
N ALA A 79 5.54 -20.66 -0.92
CA ALA A 79 6.37 -21.01 0.22
C ALA A 79 6.07 -22.44 0.71
N THR A 80 4.78 -22.80 0.82
CA THR A 80 4.36 -24.17 1.15
C THR A 80 4.83 -25.18 0.11
N GLN A 81 4.83 -24.80 -1.16
CA GLN A 81 5.31 -25.66 -2.25
C GLN A 81 6.83 -25.88 -2.17
N ALA A 82 7.60 -24.87 -1.74
CA ALA A 82 9.03 -25.01 -1.50
C ALA A 82 9.34 -26.01 -0.38
N GLU A 83 8.47 -26.12 0.63
CA GLU A 83 8.60 -27.10 1.71
C GLU A 83 8.23 -28.53 1.29
N THR A 84 7.23 -28.65 0.40
CA THR A 84 6.64 -29.95 0.01
C THR A 84 7.26 -30.55 -1.27
N ASP A 85 7.93 -29.74 -2.08
CA ASP A 85 8.68 -30.16 -3.27
C ASP A 85 10.15 -29.72 -3.17
N PRO A 86 10.98 -30.48 -2.43
CA PRO A 86 12.39 -30.14 -2.21
C PRO A 86 13.23 -30.16 -3.49
N ALA A 87 12.80 -30.88 -4.53
CA ALA A 87 13.50 -30.94 -5.81
C ALA A 87 13.47 -29.59 -6.55
N ASN A 88 12.41 -28.81 -6.34
CA ASN A 88 12.22 -27.49 -6.96
C ASN A 88 12.12 -26.36 -5.92
N ALA A 89 12.53 -26.60 -4.67
CA ALA A 89 12.39 -25.64 -3.57
C ALA A 89 12.93 -24.26 -3.88
N GLN A 90 14.06 -24.17 -4.62
CA GLN A 90 14.63 -22.90 -5.04
C GLN A 90 13.71 -22.14 -6.00
N ALA A 91 13.09 -22.82 -6.97
CA ALA A 91 12.16 -22.21 -7.90
C ALA A 91 10.89 -21.73 -7.18
N TRP A 92 10.34 -22.56 -6.30
CA TRP A 92 9.16 -22.20 -5.50
C TRP A 92 9.44 -21.03 -4.54
N SER A 93 10.61 -21.00 -3.91
CA SER A 93 11.03 -19.87 -3.07
C SER A 93 11.14 -18.57 -3.85
N MET A 94 11.64 -18.62 -5.08
CA MET A 94 11.72 -17.46 -5.98
C MET A 94 10.33 -16.98 -6.41
N CYS A 95 9.42 -17.90 -6.73
CA CYS A 95 8.03 -17.58 -7.03
C CYS A 95 7.31 -16.90 -5.84
N ALA A 96 7.52 -17.42 -4.62
CA ALA A 96 7.01 -16.81 -3.39
C ALA A 96 7.54 -15.39 -3.21
N ALA A 97 8.84 -15.18 -3.43
CA ALA A 97 9.46 -13.86 -3.32
C ALA A 97 8.88 -12.85 -4.32
N VAL A 98 8.60 -13.26 -5.57
CA VAL A 98 7.99 -12.36 -6.57
C VAL A 98 6.55 -12.00 -6.19
N ALA A 99 5.75 -12.98 -5.78
CA ALA A 99 4.37 -12.72 -5.33
C ALA A 99 4.35 -11.77 -4.12
N PHE A 100 5.21 -11.99 -3.13
CA PHE A 100 5.33 -11.13 -1.96
C PHE A 100 5.82 -9.72 -2.33
N ASN A 101 6.81 -9.61 -3.23
CA ASN A 101 7.29 -8.32 -3.68
C ASN A 101 6.19 -7.52 -4.40
N ARG A 102 5.32 -8.18 -5.18
CA ARG A 102 4.16 -7.54 -5.82
C ARG A 102 3.12 -7.06 -4.81
N ALA A 103 2.91 -7.79 -3.71
CA ALA A 103 1.98 -7.38 -2.66
C ALA A 103 2.47 -6.14 -1.88
N MET A 104 3.78 -5.95 -1.79
CA MET A 104 4.40 -4.93 -0.92
C MET A 104 4.97 -3.73 -1.69
N GLY A 105 5.36 -3.93 -2.95
CA GLY A 105 6.09 -2.97 -3.76
C GLY A 105 5.20 -2.05 -4.56
N ASP A 106 5.83 -1.04 -5.17
CA ASP A 106 5.21 -0.32 -6.28
C ASP A 106 5.35 -1.15 -7.58
N GLY A 107 4.42 -0.96 -8.52
CA GLY A 107 4.37 -1.76 -9.74
C GLY A 107 5.64 -1.70 -10.60
N ALA A 108 6.43 -0.63 -10.52
CA ALA A 108 7.67 -0.50 -11.29
C ALA A 108 8.81 -1.32 -10.67
N GLN A 109 8.98 -1.23 -9.35
CA GLN A 109 9.94 -2.02 -8.59
C GLN A 109 9.62 -3.51 -8.69
N SER A 110 8.35 -3.89 -8.59
CA SER A 110 7.93 -5.29 -8.71
C SER A 110 8.12 -5.85 -10.11
N ALA A 111 7.94 -5.05 -11.16
CA ALA A 111 8.23 -5.46 -12.53
C ALA A 111 9.73 -5.77 -12.73
N GLN A 112 10.61 -4.89 -12.22
CA GLN A 112 12.06 -5.12 -12.30
C GLN A 112 12.49 -6.38 -11.54
N PHE A 113 11.94 -6.57 -10.34
CA PHE A 113 12.22 -7.75 -9.52
C PHE A 113 11.76 -9.06 -10.19
N ALA A 114 10.57 -9.05 -10.80
CA ALA A 114 10.04 -10.18 -11.56
C ALA A 114 10.94 -10.55 -12.74
N GLN A 115 11.41 -9.55 -13.52
CA GLN A 115 12.32 -9.77 -14.65
C GLN A 115 13.67 -10.36 -14.22
N GLN A 116 14.26 -9.84 -13.14
CA GLN A 116 15.52 -10.37 -12.62
C GLN A 116 15.37 -11.82 -12.15
N THR A 117 14.27 -12.11 -11.46
CA THR A 117 13.99 -13.46 -10.97
C THR A 117 13.72 -14.43 -12.11
N ALA A 118 13.00 -14.01 -13.15
CA ALA A 118 12.79 -14.81 -14.35
C ALA A 118 14.12 -15.21 -15.02
N GLN A 119 15.06 -14.27 -15.16
CA GLN A 119 16.40 -14.57 -15.70
C GLN A 119 17.15 -15.62 -14.87
N VAL A 120 17.06 -15.53 -13.54
CA VAL A 120 17.67 -16.53 -12.65
C VAL A 120 16.97 -17.88 -12.81
N LEU A 121 15.65 -17.93 -12.83
CA LEU A 121 14.87 -19.16 -13.02
C LEU A 121 15.20 -19.85 -14.35
N GLN A 122 15.33 -19.09 -15.43
CA GLN A 122 15.72 -19.61 -16.74
C GLN A 122 17.12 -20.24 -16.73
N SER A 123 18.02 -19.75 -15.88
CA SER A 123 19.37 -20.31 -15.77
C SER A 123 19.44 -21.63 -15.00
N ILE A 124 18.44 -21.90 -14.13
CA ILE A 124 18.43 -23.09 -13.26
C ILE A 124 17.44 -24.17 -13.72
N LEU A 125 16.39 -23.81 -14.46
CA LEU A 125 15.39 -24.77 -14.94
C LEU A 125 15.81 -25.39 -16.29
N ALA A 126 16.14 -26.68 -16.26
CA ALA A 126 16.50 -27.48 -17.44
C ALA A 126 15.26 -27.92 -18.25
N GLY A 127 14.47 -26.98 -18.78
CA GLY A 127 13.28 -27.31 -19.58
C GLY A 127 12.17 -26.27 -19.43
N GLY A 128 12.06 -25.40 -20.44
CA GLY A 128 11.46 -24.07 -20.34
C GLY A 128 9.96 -24.02 -20.19
N GLY A 129 9.54 -23.46 -19.06
CA GLY A 129 8.21 -22.95 -18.79
C GLY A 129 8.26 -22.13 -17.51
N ASN A 130 7.43 -21.10 -17.42
CA ASN A 130 7.32 -20.32 -16.21
C ASN A 130 6.71 -21.20 -15.11
N PRO A 131 7.42 -21.47 -14.00
CA PRO A 131 6.89 -22.31 -12.92
C PRO A 131 5.73 -21.62 -12.18
N CYS A 132 5.61 -20.29 -12.25
CA CYS A 132 4.63 -19.50 -11.52
C CYS A 132 4.08 -18.33 -12.36
N PRO A 133 3.24 -18.61 -13.37
CA PRO A 133 2.72 -17.59 -14.30
C PRO A 133 1.80 -16.54 -13.64
N ASP A 134 1.31 -16.81 -12.43
CA ASP A 134 0.52 -15.90 -11.60
C ASP A 134 1.38 -14.96 -10.75
N ALA A 135 2.60 -15.36 -10.39
CA ALA A 135 3.58 -14.51 -9.71
C ALA A 135 4.43 -13.72 -10.73
N ILE A 136 5.04 -14.43 -11.69
CA ILE A 136 5.82 -13.87 -12.80
C ILE A 136 4.90 -13.85 -14.01
N LEU A 137 4.37 -12.68 -14.36
CA LEU A 137 3.47 -12.58 -15.51
C LEU A 137 4.19 -12.91 -16.83
N PRO A 138 3.47 -13.36 -17.88
CA PRO A 138 4.07 -13.76 -19.17
C PRO A 138 4.97 -12.71 -19.82
N GLN A 139 4.71 -11.42 -19.56
CA GLN A 139 5.53 -10.31 -20.07
C GLN A 139 6.92 -10.18 -19.43
N TYR A 140 7.17 -10.91 -18.33
CA TYR A 140 8.44 -10.90 -17.60
C TYR A 140 9.23 -12.21 -17.73
N TRP A 141 8.61 -13.24 -18.30
CA TRP A 141 9.24 -14.54 -18.57
C TRP A 141 9.95 -14.50 -19.92
#